data_AF-A0A535S432-F1
#
_entry.id   AF-A0A535S432-F1
#
_cell.length_a   1.000
_cell.length_b   1.000
_cell.length_c   1.000
_cell.angle_alpha   90.00
_cell.angle_beta   90.00
_cell.angle_gamma   90.00
#
_symmetry.space_group_name_H-M   'P 1'
#
loop_
_entity.id
_entity.type
_entity.pdbx_description
1 polymer ?
#
loop_
_entity_poly.entity_id
_entity_poly.type
_entity_poly.pdbx_seq_one_letter_code
_entity_poly.pdbx_strand_id
1 'polypeptide(L)'
;MLAPNVNETTGTSLQEFTQLIVDLLSLGQTVYQQIHLVCEDLCQEVMRATQGSARLFLPYRSSSTGQPDPFPTSVSFPVQYRNRTYGKLDIAPDPERPAYPALPLSVAQLLANTCSSLLYSLELTALIEGQSQRLDAQVPAHLTKREREVLELICRGNDQQAIAAQLSIAPATVDTHRKRIGEKLGVHSERDIPLAAFRAGLFSILDESFTVTDAPPTRED
;
A
#
# COMPACT_ATOMS: atom_id res chain seq x y z
N MET A 1 28.54 51.87 -16.59
CA MET A 1 27.19 51.90 -15.98
C MET A 1 26.41 50.78 -16.65
N LEU A 2 26.47 49.58 -16.08
CA LEU A 2 25.84 48.36 -16.60
C LEU A 2 24.64 48.01 -15.72
N ALA A 3 23.48 47.81 -16.35
CA ALA A 3 22.22 47.43 -15.71
C ALA A 3 22.28 46.00 -15.15
N PRO A 4 21.49 45.68 -14.12
CA PRO A 4 21.55 44.38 -13.44
C PRO A 4 20.83 43.30 -14.24
N ASN A 5 21.41 42.10 -14.25
CA ASN A 5 20.86 40.93 -14.92
C ASN A 5 19.76 40.32 -14.03
N VAL A 6 18.52 40.42 -14.49
CA VAL A 6 17.33 39.78 -13.91
C VAL A 6 17.20 38.43 -14.61
N ASN A 7 17.64 37.33 -13.98
CA ASN A 7 17.14 35.96 -14.22
C ASN A 7 17.90 34.86 -13.45
N GLU A 8 18.07 35.00 -12.13
CA GLU A 8 18.42 33.84 -11.29
C GLU A 8 17.48 33.83 -10.08
N THR A 9 16.32 33.22 -10.26
CA THR A 9 15.33 33.03 -9.19
C THR A 9 14.81 31.60 -9.30
N THR A 10 15.29 30.76 -8.38
CA THR A 10 14.58 29.65 -7.73
C THR A 10 13.65 28.81 -8.62
N GLY A 11 14.21 27.75 -9.20
CA GLY A 11 13.44 26.63 -9.74
C GLY A 11 13.91 25.34 -9.11
N THR A 12 13.41 25.00 -7.91
CA THR A 12 13.47 23.62 -7.42
C THR A 12 12.79 22.76 -8.48
N SER A 13 13.56 21.91 -9.15
CA SER A 13 13.11 21.32 -10.41
C SER A 13 12.08 20.22 -10.12
N LEU A 14 11.09 20.04 -11.02
CA LEU A 14 10.13 18.91 -10.96
C LEU A 14 10.84 17.55 -10.78
N GLN A 15 12.09 17.47 -11.24
CA GLN A 15 12.97 16.32 -11.15
C GLN A 15 13.38 16.01 -9.70
N GLU A 16 13.58 17.02 -8.85
CA GLU A 16 13.92 16.84 -7.44
C GLU A 16 12.71 16.31 -6.65
N PHE A 17 11.49 16.79 -6.94
CA PHE A 17 10.27 16.25 -6.33
C PHE A 17 9.94 14.84 -6.82
N THR A 18 10.24 14.54 -8.08
CA THR A 18 10.09 13.18 -8.61
C THR A 18 11.07 12.23 -7.94
N GLN A 19 12.32 12.66 -7.75
CA GLN A 19 13.33 11.87 -7.04
C GLN A 19 12.92 11.61 -5.59
N LEU A 20 12.38 12.62 -4.91
CA LEU A 20 11.83 12.48 -3.57
C LEU A 20 10.70 11.44 -3.52
N ILE A 21 9.77 11.46 -4.48
CA ILE A 21 8.70 10.45 -4.56
C ILE A 21 9.29 9.05 -4.78
N VAL A 22 10.30 8.92 -5.64
CA VAL A 22 10.99 7.65 -5.89
C VAL A 22 11.70 7.15 -4.62
N ASP A 23 12.41 8.01 -3.92
CA ASP A 23 13.12 7.65 -2.68
C ASP A 23 12.13 7.24 -1.58
N LEU A 24 10.98 7.92 -1.47
CA LEU A 24 9.89 7.52 -0.57
C LEU A 24 9.26 6.17 -0.95
N LEU A 25 9.13 5.87 -2.25
CA LEU A 25 8.63 4.57 -2.73
C LEU A 25 9.66 3.45 -2.49
N SER A 26 10.95 3.73 -2.70
CA SER A 26 12.06 2.80 -2.45
C SER A 26 12.22 2.50 -0.96
N LEU A 27 11.95 3.47 -0.09
CA LEU A 27 11.84 3.23 1.34
C LEU A 27 10.76 2.19 1.64
N GLY A 28 9.59 2.30 0.98
CA GLY A 28 8.50 1.31 1.07
C GLY A 28 8.91 -0.11 0.66
N GLN A 29 9.92 -0.26 -0.20
CA GLN A 29 10.45 -1.56 -0.63
C GLN A 29 11.50 -2.15 0.32
N THR A 30 12.12 -1.33 1.18
CA THR A 30 13.18 -1.78 2.11
C THR A 30 12.60 -2.33 3.43
N VAL A 31 11.27 -2.26 3.57
CA VAL A 31 10.48 -2.66 4.74
C VAL A 31 10.21 -4.16 4.75
N TYR A 32 11.20 -4.96 5.15
CA TYR A 32 10.95 -6.40 5.33
C TYR A 32 11.18 -6.92 6.75
N GLN A 33 11.65 -6.11 7.72
CA GLN A 33 11.93 -6.67 9.07
C GLN A 33 11.44 -5.93 10.31
N GLN A 34 11.14 -4.62 10.35
CA GLN A 34 10.55 -4.00 11.55
C GLN A 34 9.73 -2.74 11.22
N ILE A 35 8.41 -2.75 11.47
CA ILE A 35 7.49 -1.62 11.22
C ILE A 35 7.94 -0.33 11.95
N HIS A 36 8.55 -0.46 13.12
CA HIS A 36 9.04 0.68 13.91
C HIS A 36 10.25 1.38 13.26
N LEU A 37 11.20 0.63 12.70
CA LEU A 37 12.37 1.21 12.02
C LEU A 37 11.96 2.00 10.77
N VAL A 38 10.95 1.50 10.08
CA VAL A 38 10.45 2.08 8.83
C VAL A 38 9.80 3.44 9.02
N CYS A 39 9.08 3.63 10.12
CA CYS A 39 8.48 4.93 10.44
C CYS A 39 9.56 5.97 10.76
N GLU A 40 10.66 5.57 11.39
CA GLU A 40 11.80 6.45 11.66
C GLU A 40 12.54 6.80 10.39
N ASP A 41 12.84 5.81 9.54
CA ASP A 41 13.49 6.00 8.25
C ASP A 41 12.67 6.92 7.35
N LEU A 42 11.33 6.78 7.36
CA LEU A 42 10.44 7.67 6.59
C LEU A 42 10.53 9.12 7.05
N CYS A 43 10.58 9.34 8.36
CA CYS A 43 10.74 10.69 8.89
C CYS A 43 12.10 11.28 8.49
N GLN A 44 13.16 10.48 8.54
CA GLN A 44 14.52 10.91 8.16
C GLN A 44 14.60 11.22 6.67
N GLU A 45 14.03 10.37 5.83
CA GLU A 45 14.07 10.54 4.37
C GLU A 45 13.26 11.76 3.94
N VAL A 46 12.09 12.03 4.55
CA VAL A 46 11.35 13.27 4.31
C VAL A 46 12.20 14.51 4.64
N MET A 47 12.89 14.51 5.79
CA MET A 47 13.78 15.63 6.13
C MET A 47 14.95 15.74 5.15
N ARG A 48 15.58 14.63 4.80
CA ARG A 48 16.73 14.60 3.87
C ARG A 48 16.34 15.09 2.48
N ALA A 49 15.28 14.54 1.91
CA ALA A 49 14.84 14.82 0.56
C ALA A 49 14.30 16.25 0.41
N THR A 50 13.78 16.84 1.49
CA THR A 50 13.39 18.27 1.53
C THR A 50 14.50 19.20 2.00
N GLN A 51 15.73 18.68 2.18
CA GLN A 51 16.90 19.43 2.66
C GLN A 51 16.62 20.17 3.99
N GLY A 52 15.81 19.57 4.87
CA GLY A 52 15.40 20.14 6.15
C GLY A 52 14.19 21.07 6.10
N SER A 53 13.60 21.30 4.92
CA SER A 53 12.46 22.22 4.74
C SER A 53 11.12 21.64 5.18
N ALA A 54 11.02 20.31 5.36
CA ALA A 54 9.83 19.66 5.89
C ALA A 54 10.18 18.61 6.95
N ARG A 55 9.30 18.44 7.94
CA ARG A 55 9.42 17.43 8.98
C ARG A 55 8.11 16.64 9.11
N LEU A 56 8.18 15.34 8.86
CA LEU A 56 7.10 14.41 9.17
C LEU A 56 7.10 14.08 10.66
N PHE A 57 5.97 14.28 11.32
CA PHE A 57 5.74 13.93 12.71
C PHE A 57 4.72 12.80 12.82
N LEU A 58 5.11 11.69 13.42
CA LEU A 58 4.26 10.54 13.73
C LEU A 58 4.18 10.36 15.26
N PRO A 59 2.97 10.23 15.85
CA PRO A 59 2.76 10.25 17.29
C PRO A 59 3.26 8.99 18.00
N TYR A 60 3.53 7.91 17.26
CA TYR A 60 3.97 6.62 17.81
C TYR A 60 5.49 6.51 18.00
N ARG A 61 6.23 7.63 17.94
CA ARG A 61 7.66 7.65 18.30
C ARG A 61 7.84 7.16 19.74
N SER A 62 8.59 6.08 19.91
CA SER A 62 9.10 5.70 21.24
C SER A 62 10.08 6.79 21.65
N SER A 63 9.70 7.58 22.63
CA SER A 63 10.48 8.69 23.17
C SER A 63 11.81 8.20 23.73
N SER A 64 12.89 8.30 22.96
CA SER A 64 14.24 8.39 23.53
C SER A 64 14.43 9.83 24.02
N THR A 65 14.09 10.05 25.30
CA THR A 65 14.67 11.08 26.18
C THR A 65 15.16 12.36 25.52
N GLY A 66 14.29 13.36 25.40
CA GLY A 66 14.66 14.72 25.00
C GLY A 66 13.42 15.47 24.53
N GLN A 67 13.29 16.75 24.91
CA GLN A 67 12.28 17.63 24.32
C GLN A 67 12.35 17.52 22.78
N PRO A 68 11.21 17.51 22.07
CA PRO A 68 11.24 17.55 20.61
C PRO A 68 12.04 18.80 20.20
N ASP A 69 13.10 18.60 19.42
CA ASP A 69 13.89 19.71 18.86
C ASP A 69 12.92 20.72 18.22
N PRO A 70 12.95 22.00 18.61
CA PRO A 70 12.03 22.98 18.07
C PRO A 70 12.21 23.08 16.56
N PHE A 71 11.19 22.66 15.80
CA PHE A 71 11.15 22.86 14.36
C PHE A 71 10.45 24.19 14.06
N PRO A 72 11.09 25.14 13.38
CA PRO A 72 10.40 26.34 12.93
C PRO A 72 9.30 25.90 11.96
N THR A 73 8.06 26.28 12.25
CA THR A 73 6.89 25.83 11.46
C THR A 73 6.15 27.04 10.92
N SER A 74 6.03 27.13 9.60
CA SER A 74 5.24 28.14 8.90
C SER A 74 3.82 27.62 8.63
N VAL A 75 3.70 26.37 8.18
CA VAL A 75 2.43 25.70 7.88
C VAL A 75 2.52 24.20 8.18
N SER A 76 1.39 23.60 8.52
CA SER A 76 1.27 22.17 8.79
C SER A 76 0.18 21.54 7.93
N PHE A 77 0.45 20.35 7.39
CA PHE A 77 -0.51 19.56 6.63
C PHE A 77 -0.82 18.25 7.37
N PRO A 78 -2.09 17.82 7.45
CA PRO A 78 -2.41 16.53 8.04
C PRO A 78 -1.90 15.38 7.17
N VAL A 79 -1.30 14.37 7.79
CA VAL A 79 -0.95 13.10 7.15
C VAL A 79 -2.00 12.09 7.55
N GLN A 80 -3.02 11.95 6.70
CA GLN A 80 -4.20 11.15 6.95
C GLN A 80 -4.64 10.41 5.68
N TYR A 81 -5.12 9.19 5.85
CA TYR A 81 -5.71 8.40 4.77
C TYR A 81 -7.08 7.88 5.22
N ARG A 82 -8.13 8.22 4.47
CA ARG A 82 -9.53 7.95 4.84
C ARG A 82 -9.84 8.45 6.27
N ASN A 83 -10.30 7.57 7.16
CA ASN A 83 -10.67 7.92 8.55
C ASN A 83 -9.50 7.78 9.53
N ARG A 84 -8.27 7.64 9.03
CA ARG A 84 -7.09 7.41 9.88
C ARG A 84 -6.09 8.54 9.74
N THR A 85 -5.73 9.14 10.87
CA THR A 85 -4.66 10.12 10.95
C THR A 85 -3.39 9.44 11.42
N TYR A 86 -2.33 9.53 10.62
CA TYR A 86 -1.01 9.01 10.97
C TYR A 86 -0.15 10.08 11.64
N GLY A 87 -0.38 11.35 11.36
CA GLY A 87 0.40 12.44 11.93
C GLY A 87 0.25 13.74 11.15
N LYS A 88 1.32 14.51 11.09
CA LYS A 88 1.37 15.80 10.37
C LYS A 88 2.71 16.03 9.69
N LEU A 89 2.69 16.81 8.62
CA LEU A 89 3.86 17.30 7.92
C LEU A 89 4.01 18.80 8.20
N ASP A 90 5.02 19.17 8.97
CA ASP A 90 5.34 20.56 9.28
C ASP A 90 6.33 21.09 8.23
N ILE A 91 6.09 22.30 7.71
CA ILE A 91 6.95 22.96 6.73
C ILE A 91 7.64 24.15 7.38
N ALA A 92 8.96 24.23 7.21
CA ALA A 92 9.76 25.33 7.71
C ALA A 92 9.45 26.63 6.97
N PRO A 93 9.66 27.80 7.59
CA PRO A 93 9.68 29.07 6.88
C PRO A 93 10.88 29.11 5.91
N ASP A 94 10.72 29.82 4.80
CA ASP A 94 11.80 30.12 3.85
C ASP A 94 12.89 30.96 4.56
N PRO A 95 14.17 30.53 4.54
CA PRO A 95 15.27 31.24 5.20
C PRO A 95 15.43 32.70 4.73
N GLU A 96 15.17 32.96 3.45
CA GLU A 96 15.28 34.30 2.86
C GLU A 96 13.98 35.10 3.04
N ARG A 97 12.84 34.40 3.20
CA ARG A 97 11.52 35.02 3.33
C ARG A 97 10.71 34.36 4.47
N PRO A 98 10.98 34.67 5.75
CA PRO A 98 10.40 33.95 6.88
C PRO A 98 8.86 33.96 6.99
N ALA A 99 8.20 34.89 6.29
CA ALA A 99 6.74 34.95 6.20
C ALA A 99 6.12 33.90 5.26
N TYR A 100 6.93 33.20 4.46
CA TYR A 100 6.50 32.22 3.47
C TYR A 100 7.05 30.83 3.83
N PRO A 101 6.35 29.74 3.45
CA PRO A 101 6.88 28.40 3.63
C PRO A 101 8.04 28.12 2.67
N ALA A 102 9.02 27.35 3.12
CA ALA A 102 10.19 26.94 2.34
C ALA A 102 9.83 26.03 1.15
N LEU A 103 8.65 25.40 1.19
CA LEU A 103 8.10 24.62 0.08
C LEU A 103 6.80 25.24 -0.44
N PRO A 104 6.55 25.21 -1.76
CA PRO A 104 5.25 25.56 -2.32
C PRO A 104 4.12 24.73 -1.69
N LEU A 105 2.96 25.34 -1.45
CA LEU A 105 1.83 24.65 -0.80
C LEU A 105 1.36 23.40 -1.55
N SER A 106 1.41 23.41 -2.89
CA SER A 106 1.07 22.26 -3.73
C SER A 106 2.02 21.07 -3.52
N VAL A 107 3.32 21.36 -3.38
CA VAL A 107 4.35 20.36 -3.10
C VAL A 107 4.18 19.79 -1.69
N ALA A 108 3.97 20.66 -0.70
CA ALA A 108 3.76 20.24 0.68
C ALA A 108 2.50 19.35 0.82
N GLN A 109 1.41 19.69 0.13
CA GLN A 109 0.21 18.87 0.07
C GLN A 109 0.45 17.52 -0.61
N LEU A 110 1.16 17.51 -1.75
CA LEU A 110 1.50 16.28 -2.46
C LEU A 110 2.35 15.37 -1.57
N LEU A 111 3.36 15.92 -0.90
CA LEU A 111 4.22 15.21 0.03
C LEU A 111 3.41 14.59 1.18
N ALA A 112 2.50 15.36 1.80
CA ALA A 112 1.62 14.86 2.85
C ALA A 112 0.72 13.71 2.36
N ASN A 113 0.18 13.81 1.14
CA ASN A 113 -0.66 12.77 0.54
C ASN A 113 0.13 11.49 0.20
N THR A 114 1.37 11.65 -0.28
CA THR A 114 2.28 10.53 -0.57
C THR A 114 2.66 9.81 0.73
N CYS A 115 3.07 10.54 1.77
CA CYS A 115 3.33 9.96 3.09
C CYS A 115 2.11 9.22 3.64
N SER A 116 0.91 9.80 3.47
CA SER A 116 -0.35 9.17 3.90
C SER A 116 -0.61 7.83 3.20
N SER A 117 -0.42 7.80 1.88
CA SER A 117 -0.64 6.60 1.06
C SER A 117 0.39 5.51 1.36
N LEU A 118 1.65 5.91 1.58
CA LEU A 118 2.74 5.00 1.93
C LEU A 118 2.50 4.38 3.31
N LEU A 119 2.20 5.18 4.32
CA LEU A 119 1.92 4.72 5.68
C LEU A 119 0.70 3.78 5.71
N TYR A 120 -0.34 4.08 4.95
CA TYR A 120 -1.49 3.19 4.80
C TYR A 120 -1.10 1.85 4.15
N SER A 121 -0.30 1.89 3.08
CA SER A 121 0.17 0.68 2.39
C SER A 121 1.02 -0.19 3.31
N LEU A 122 1.94 0.41 4.06
CA LEU A 122 2.79 -0.29 5.02
C LEU A 122 1.98 -0.95 6.13
N GLU A 123 1.00 -0.24 6.67
CA GLU A 123 0.11 -0.80 7.68
C GLU A 123 -0.73 -1.96 7.14
N LEU A 124 -1.24 -1.83 5.92
CA LEU A 124 -2.00 -2.89 5.27
C LEU A 124 -1.13 -4.14 5.06
N THR A 125 0.10 -3.96 4.57
CA THR A 125 1.07 -5.04 4.40
C THR A 125 1.37 -5.72 5.74
N ALA A 126 1.68 -4.93 6.78
CA ALA A 126 1.93 -5.45 8.12
C ALA A 126 0.76 -6.27 8.69
N LEU A 127 -0.48 -5.82 8.47
CA LEU A 127 -1.68 -6.54 8.89
C LEU A 127 -1.82 -7.87 8.14
N ILE A 128 -1.66 -7.83 6.81
CA ILE A 128 -1.74 -9.02 5.95
C ILE A 128 -0.65 -10.01 6.36
N GLU A 129 0.59 -9.57 6.54
CA GLU A 129 1.72 -10.41 6.97
C GLU A 129 1.49 -11.00 8.35
N GLY A 130 1.00 -10.22 9.32
CA GLY A 130 0.68 -10.73 10.67
C GLY A 130 -0.42 -11.80 10.66
N GLN A 131 -1.40 -11.70 9.75
CA GLN A 131 -2.37 -12.77 9.52
C GLN A 131 -1.75 -13.97 8.79
N SER A 132 -0.80 -13.69 7.88
CA SER A 132 -0.13 -14.67 7.03
C SER A 132 0.86 -15.56 7.78
N GLN A 133 1.63 -15.03 8.74
CA GLN A 133 2.53 -15.83 9.59
C GLN A 133 1.77 -16.90 10.38
N ARG A 134 0.48 -16.65 10.71
CA ARG A 134 -0.38 -17.65 11.37
C ARG A 134 -0.82 -18.77 10.43
N LEU A 135 -0.65 -18.59 9.12
CA LEU A 135 -1.05 -19.49 8.04
C LEU A 135 0.16 -20.16 7.37
N ASP A 136 1.37 -20.07 7.95
CA ASP A 136 2.54 -20.73 7.38
C ASP A 136 2.43 -22.25 7.54
N ALA A 137 1.97 -22.90 6.47
CA ALA A 137 2.16 -24.31 6.19
C ALA A 137 2.24 -24.53 4.67
N GLN A 138 3.44 -24.91 4.22
CA GLN A 138 3.73 -25.66 2.99
C GLN A 138 3.10 -25.17 1.68
N VAL A 139 3.95 -24.58 0.83
CA VAL A 139 3.77 -24.66 -0.63
C VAL A 139 4.07 -26.11 -1.02
N PRO A 140 3.06 -26.95 -1.28
CA PRO A 140 2.77 -27.29 -2.69
C PRO A 140 1.33 -27.76 -2.96
N ALA A 141 0.77 -27.44 -4.14
CA ALA A 141 0.14 -28.47 -5.00
C ALA A 141 -0.47 -27.83 -6.26
N HIS A 142 -0.24 -28.49 -7.39
CA HIS A 142 -1.01 -28.29 -8.61
C HIS A 142 -2.51 -28.48 -8.31
N LEU A 143 -3.24 -27.37 -8.20
CA LEU A 143 -4.70 -27.41 -8.24
C LEU A 143 -5.13 -27.98 -9.59
N THR A 144 -6.06 -28.92 -9.55
CA THR A 144 -6.73 -29.41 -10.75
C THR A 144 -7.43 -28.25 -11.44
N LYS A 145 -7.75 -28.39 -12.73
CA LYS A 145 -8.51 -27.36 -13.47
C LYS A 145 -9.78 -26.96 -12.72
N ARG A 146 -10.52 -27.95 -12.21
CA ARG A 146 -11.78 -27.72 -11.49
C ARG A 146 -11.60 -27.02 -10.14
N GLU A 147 -10.55 -27.36 -9.40
CA GLU A 147 -10.23 -26.66 -8.15
C GLU A 147 -9.81 -25.22 -8.40
N ARG A 148 -9.15 -24.92 -9.52
CA ARG A 148 -8.83 -23.53 -9.91
C ARG A 148 -10.08 -22.72 -10.23
N GLU A 149 -11.02 -23.29 -11.00
CA GLU A 149 -12.31 -22.65 -11.28
C GLU A 149 -13.08 -22.35 -9.99
N VAL A 150 -13.15 -23.32 -9.07
CA VAL A 150 -13.80 -23.12 -7.76
C VAL A 150 -13.05 -22.07 -6.93
N LEU A 151 -11.72 -22.13 -6.87
CA LEU A 151 -10.89 -21.18 -6.14
C LEU A 151 -11.10 -19.75 -6.61
N GLU A 152 -11.15 -19.53 -7.93
CA GLU A 152 -11.36 -18.22 -8.52
C GLU A 152 -12.69 -17.62 -8.06
N LEU A 153 -13.76 -18.40 -8.08
CA LEU A 153 -15.07 -17.94 -7.65
C LEU A 153 -15.14 -17.65 -6.15
N ILE A 154 -14.44 -18.43 -5.32
CA ILE A 154 -14.26 -18.14 -3.89
C ILE A 154 -13.54 -16.80 -3.71
N CYS A 155 -12.44 -16.57 -4.43
CA CYS A 155 -11.66 -15.34 -4.31
C CYS A 155 -12.42 -14.10 -4.79
N ARG A 156 -13.40 -14.28 -5.68
CA ARG A 156 -14.36 -13.24 -6.10
C ARG A 156 -15.52 -13.02 -5.12
N GLY A 157 -15.57 -13.75 -4.01
CA GLY A 157 -16.58 -13.59 -2.97
C GLY A 157 -17.91 -14.29 -3.27
N ASN A 158 -17.95 -15.24 -4.22
CA ASN A 158 -19.17 -16.03 -4.45
C ASN A 158 -19.39 -17.01 -3.30
N ASP A 159 -20.65 -17.17 -2.90
CA ASP A 159 -21.04 -18.19 -1.93
C ASP A 159 -21.15 -19.59 -2.58
N GLN A 160 -21.34 -20.61 -1.74
CA GLN A 160 -21.41 -22.01 -2.18
C GLN A 160 -22.53 -22.26 -3.21
N GLN A 161 -23.66 -21.57 -3.11
CA GLN A 161 -24.79 -21.75 -4.02
C GLN A 161 -24.53 -21.08 -5.37
N ALA A 162 -23.97 -19.86 -5.36
CA ALA A 162 -23.56 -19.15 -6.55
C ALA A 162 -22.50 -19.92 -7.34
N ILE A 163 -21.49 -20.46 -6.65
CA ILE A 163 -20.46 -21.32 -7.27
C ILE A 163 -21.10 -22.56 -7.90
N ALA A 164 -21.99 -23.24 -7.17
CA ALA A 164 -22.68 -24.44 -7.65
C ALA A 164 -23.47 -24.17 -8.94
N ALA A 165 -24.20 -23.05 -8.97
CA ALA A 165 -24.97 -22.63 -10.13
C ALA A 165 -24.08 -22.31 -11.33
N GLN A 166 -23.05 -21.48 -11.17
CA GLN A 166 -22.15 -21.09 -12.25
C GLN A 166 -21.40 -22.28 -12.85
N LEU A 167 -21.02 -23.24 -12.00
CA LEU A 167 -20.27 -24.41 -12.39
C LEU A 167 -21.16 -25.62 -12.76
N SER A 168 -22.49 -25.49 -12.67
CA SER A 168 -23.46 -26.56 -12.94
C SER A 168 -23.17 -27.86 -12.17
N ILE A 169 -22.87 -27.75 -10.88
CA ILE A 169 -22.60 -28.88 -9.97
C ILE A 169 -23.42 -28.76 -8.68
N ALA A 170 -23.53 -29.85 -7.93
CA ALA A 170 -24.23 -29.82 -6.64
C ALA A 170 -23.46 -28.96 -5.60
N PRO A 171 -24.15 -28.24 -4.70
CA PRO A 171 -23.50 -27.51 -3.61
C PRO A 171 -22.60 -28.38 -2.74
N ALA A 172 -22.94 -29.66 -2.53
CA ALA A 172 -22.09 -30.60 -1.79
C ALA A 172 -20.76 -30.91 -2.52
N THR A 173 -20.77 -30.88 -3.86
CA THR A 173 -19.55 -31.02 -4.67
C THR A 173 -18.65 -29.79 -4.51
N VAL A 174 -19.24 -28.59 -4.45
CA VAL A 174 -18.49 -27.35 -4.16
C VAL A 174 -17.83 -27.43 -2.78
N ASP A 175 -18.56 -27.86 -1.75
CA ASP A 175 -18.00 -28.08 -0.40
C ASP A 175 -16.81 -29.05 -0.40
N THR A 176 -16.92 -30.14 -1.17
CA THR A 176 -15.81 -31.08 -1.36
C THR A 176 -14.58 -30.43 -2.02
N HIS A 177 -14.79 -29.60 -3.05
CA HIS A 177 -13.71 -28.84 -3.67
C HIS A 177 -13.08 -27.84 -2.70
N ARG A 178 -13.87 -27.11 -1.91
CA ARG A 178 -13.39 -26.13 -0.91
C ARG A 178 -12.50 -26.78 0.14
N LYS A 179 -12.89 -27.95 0.65
CA LYS A 179 -12.08 -28.75 1.59
C LYS A 179 -10.73 -29.16 0.99
N ARG A 180 -10.74 -29.71 -0.22
CA ARG A 180 -9.50 -30.11 -0.93
C ARG A 180 -8.59 -28.93 -1.24
N ILE A 181 -9.17 -27.79 -1.61
CA ILE A 181 -8.43 -26.54 -1.82
C ILE A 181 -7.78 -26.11 -0.50
N GLY A 182 -8.55 -26.09 0.59
CA GLY A 182 -8.02 -25.74 1.92
C GLY A 182 -6.86 -26.64 2.35
N GLU A 183 -7.02 -27.96 2.20
CA GLU A 183 -5.96 -28.96 2.45
C GLU A 183 -4.71 -28.71 1.60
N LYS A 184 -4.87 -28.45 0.30
CA LYS A 184 -3.76 -28.17 -0.64
C LYS A 184 -3.08 -26.83 -0.41
N LEU A 185 -3.78 -25.86 0.17
CA LEU A 185 -3.25 -24.55 0.53
C LEU A 185 -2.74 -24.51 1.98
N GLY A 186 -2.82 -25.61 2.72
CA GLY A 186 -2.36 -25.68 4.11
C GLY A 186 -3.22 -24.89 5.10
N VAL A 187 -4.48 -24.58 4.76
CA VAL A 187 -5.39 -23.79 5.61
C VAL A 187 -6.49 -24.64 6.25
N HIS A 188 -6.76 -24.38 7.53
CA HIS A 188 -7.77 -25.10 8.32
C HIS A 188 -9.15 -24.42 8.33
N SER A 189 -9.26 -23.21 7.80
CA SER A 189 -10.51 -22.47 7.69
C SER A 189 -10.71 -22.01 6.26
N GLU A 190 -11.91 -22.26 5.72
CA GLU A 190 -12.25 -21.85 4.35
C GLU A 190 -12.17 -20.34 4.15
N ARG A 191 -12.31 -19.55 5.23
CA ARG A 191 -12.17 -18.09 5.19
C ARG A 191 -10.74 -17.65 4.89
N ASP A 192 -9.75 -18.53 5.07
CA ASP A 192 -8.34 -18.23 4.88
C ASP A 192 -7.87 -18.59 3.46
N ILE A 193 -8.71 -19.31 2.69
CA ILE A 193 -8.42 -19.73 1.30
C ILE A 193 -8.07 -18.53 0.40
N PRO A 194 -8.83 -17.42 0.36
CA PRO A 194 -8.51 -16.29 -0.52
C PRO A 194 -7.13 -15.68 -0.22
N LEU A 195 -6.80 -15.52 1.07
CA LEU A 195 -5.52 -14.96 1.48
C LEU A 195 -4.37 -15.91 1.13
N ALA A 196 -4.54 -17.22 1.36
CA ALA A 196 -3.55 -18.22 0.98
C ALA A 196 -3.33 -18.29 -0.54
N ALA A 197 -4.40 -18.19 -1.34
CA ALA A 197 -4.31 -18.18 -2.80
C ALA A 197 -3.59 -16.93 -3.34
N PHE A 198 -3.85 -15.75 -2.76
CA PHE A 198 -3.15 -14.52 -3.10
C PHE A 198 -1.64 -14.64 -2.80
N ARG A 199 -1.26 -15.13 -1.60
CA ARG A 199 0.15 -15.36 -1.25
C ARG A 199 0.86 -16.35 -2.17
N ALA A 200 0.15 -17.41 -2.57
CA ALA A 200 0.70 -18.43 -3.46
C ALA A 200 0.80 -17.97 -4.93
N GLY A 201 0.39 -16.73 -5.25
CA GLY A 201 0.36 -16.22 -6.62
C GLY A 201 -0.66 -16.92 -7.51
N LEU A 202 -1.66 -17.59 -6.91
CA LEU A 202 -2.71 -18.34 -7.62
C LEU A 202 -3.91 -17.46 -7.99
N PHE A 203 -4.01 -16.28 -7.39
CA PHE A 203 -5.07 -15.31 -7.64
C PHE A 203 -4.53 -13.88 -7.50
N SER A 204 -5.00 -12.98 -8.38
CA SER A 204 -4.77 -11.55 -8.29
C SER A 204 -6.08 -10.81 -8.53
N ILE A 205 -6.36 -9.83 -7.68
CA ILE A 205 -7.55 -8.96 -7.81
C ILE A 205 -7.43 -8.08 -9.07
N LEU A 206 -6.22 -7.78 -9.50
CA LEU A 206 -5.94 -6.90 -10.64
C LEU A 206 -5.94 -7.64 -11.99
N ASP A 207 -6.01 -8.97 -11.97
CA ASP A 207 -6.01 -9.76 -13.20
C ASP A 207 -7.44 -9.83 -13.75
N GLU A 208 -7.79 -8.86 -14.60
CA GLU A 208 -9.10 -8.81 -15.27
C GLU A 208 -9.29 -9.92 -16.32
N SER A 209 -8.25 -10.70 -16.63
CA SER A 209 -8.25 -11.63 -17.76
C SER A 209 -8.98 -12.97 -17.54
N PHE A 210 -9.61 -13.17 -16.38
CA PHE A 210 -10.38 -14.39 -16.09
C PHE A 210 -11.89 -14.18 -16.04
N THR A 211 -12.46 -13.28 -16.84
CA THR A 211 -13.91 -13.30 -17.03
C THR A 211 -14.28 -14.58 -17.78
N VAL A 212 -14.80 -15.56 -17.04
CA VAL A 212 -15.56 -16.69 -17.56
C VAL A 212 -16.66 -16.14 -18.45
N THR A 213 -16.41 -16.07 -19.74
CA THR A 213 -17.45 -15.95 -20.78
C THR A 213 -17.02 -16.81 -21.94
N ASP A 214 -17.03 -18.11 -21.71
CA ASP A 214 -17.24 -19.08 -22.79
C ASP A 214 -18.74 -19.39 -22.76
N ALA A 215 -19.53 -18.45 -23.26
CA ALA A 215 -20.94 -18.69 -23.56
C ALA A 215 -20.98 -19.73 -24.70
N PRO A 216 -21.72 -20.85 -24.57
CA PRO A 216 -21.77 -21.84 -25.63
C PRO A 216 -22.41 -21.21 -26.88
N PRO A 217 -21.89 -21.47 -28.10
CA PRO A 217 -22.55 -21.04 -29.31
C PRO A 217 -23.95 -21.67 -29.34
N THR A 218 -24.95 -20.80 -29.40
CA THR A 218 -26.35 -21.15 -29.60
C THR A 218 -26.41 -21.99 -30.88
N ARG A 219 -26.87 -23.24 -30.76
CA ARG A 219 -27.26 -24.02 -31.94
C ARG A 219 -28.52 -23.34 -32.50
N GLU A 220 -28.36 -22.65 -33.63
CA GLU A 220 -29.49 -22.30 -34.48
C GLU A 220 -29.93 -23.57 -35.22
N ASP A 221 -31.21 -23.89 -35.06
CA ASP A 221 -31.95 -24.93 -35.80
C ASP A 221 -32.20 -24.53 -37.26
#